data_AF-A0A641ANE5-F1
#
_entry.id   AF-A0A641ANE5-F1
#
_cell.length_a   1.000
_cell.length_b   1.000
_cell.length_c   1.000
_cell.angle_alpha   90.00
_cell.angle_beta   90.00
_cell.angle_gamma   90.00
#
_symmetry.space_group_name_H-M   'P 1'
#
loop_
_entity.id
_entity.type
_entity.pdbx_description
1 polymer ?
#
loop_
_entity_poly.entity_id
_entity_poly.type
_entity_poly.pdbx_seq_one_letter_code
_entity_poly.pdbx_strand_id
1 'polypeptide(L)'
;MTERDDFDRIVEGLDLDLSFPDDPLDPVPERPAEVRRDADAEQDEPFYRRVDSSPLVPRRRGIILAWAGVVGAPMVLVLATLAHVFLDRPIVAGAVLTFVASAIYLFLQLPEHGPARPDWPDDGAVL
;
A
#
# COMPACT_ATOMS: atom_id res chain seq x y z
N MET A 1 -3.69 -43.45 16.60
CA MET A 1 -4.19 -42.16 17.09
C MET A 1 -4.13 -41.22 15.93
N THR A 2 -5.28 -40.70 15.52
CA THR A 2 -5.40 -39.77 14.39
C THR A 2 -5.15 -38.34 14.90
N GLU A 3 -4.66 -37.44 14.05
CA GLU A 3 -4.34 -36.05 14.46
C GLU A 3 -5.51 -35.29 15.10
N ARG A 4 -6.76 -35.71 14.81
CA ARG A 4 -7.96 -35.19 15.48
C ARG A 4 -8.02 -35.54 16.96
N ASP A 5 -7.63 -36.76 17.32
CA ASP A 5 -7.66 -37.23 18.72
C ASP A 5 -6.65 -36.47 19.59
N ASP A 6 -5.52 -36.04 19.00
CA ASP A 6 -4.50 -35.25 19.70
C ASP A 6 -4.95 -33.80 19.90
N PHE A 7 -5.63 -33.21 18.92
CA PHE A 7 -6.18 -31.85 19.06
C PHE A 7 -7.31 -31.81 20.09
N ASP A 8 -8.21 -32.78 20.07
CA ASP A 8 -9.34 -32.84 21.01
C ASP A 8 -8.84 -32.97 22.46
N ARG A 9 -7.80 -33.77 22.69
CA ARG A 9 -7.13 -33.89 24.01
C ARG A 9 -6.50 -32.59 24.50
N ILE A 10 -5.98 -31.76 23.60
CA ILE A 10 -5.38 -30.46 23.95
C ILE A 10 -6.46 -29.46 24.37
N VAL A 11 -7.61 -29.48 23.68
CA VAL A 11 -8.74 -28.57 23.98
C VAL A 11 -9.46 -28.97 25.27
N GLU A 12 -9.59 -30.27 25.53
CA GLU A 12 -10.29 -30.80 26.72
C GLU A 12 -9.58 -30.45 28.04
N GLY A 13 -8.28 -30.19 28.00
CA GLY A 13 -7.48 -29.76 29.15
C GLY A 13 -7.36 -28.24 29.33
N LEU A 14 -7.98 -27.44 28.47
CA LEU A 14 -7.81 -25.98 28.46
C LEU A 14 -8.95 -25.31 29.25
N ASP A 15 -8.76 -25.19 30.57
CA ASP A 15 -9.67 -24.44 31.45
C ASP A 15 -9.40 -22.92 31.28
N LEU A 16 -10.00 -22.34 30.25
CA LEU A 16 -9.93 -20.90 29.97
C LEU A 16 -10.92 -20.15 30.85
N ASP A 17 -10.41 -19.52 31.91
CA ASP A 17 -11.15 -18.50 32.65
C ASP A 17 -11.28 -17.24 31.78
N LEU A 18 -12.39 -17.16 31.03
CA LEU A 18 -12.74 -16.03 30.16
C LEU A 18 -13.36 -14.85 30.95
N SER A 19 -12.98 -14.67 32.22
CA SER A 19 -13.33 -13.48 32.98
C SER A 19 -12.36 -12.35 32.63
N PHE A 20 -12.74 -11.55 31.63
CA PHE A 20 -12.07 -10.30 31.34
C PHE A 20 -12.33 -9.33 32.51
N PRO A 21 -11.29 -8.73 33.13
CA PRO A 21 -11.51 -7.64 34.06
C PRO A 21 -12.20 -6.50 33.32
N ASP A 22 -13.32 -6.02 33.84
CA ASP A 22 -13.94 -4.79 33.35
C ASP A 22 -12.90 -3.67 33.50
N ASP A 23 -12.37 -3.21 32.37
CA ASP A 23 -11.50 -2.04 32.31
C ASP A 23 -12.24 -0.86 32.96
N PRO A 24 -11.62 -0.11 33.89
CA PRO A 24 -12.27 1.03 34.49
C PRO A 24 -12.61 2.04 33.39
N LEU A 25 -13.90 2.37 33.27
CA LEU A 25 -14.44 3.36 32.34
C LEU A 25 -13.55 4.62 32.31
N ASP A 26 -12.92 4.87 31.17
CA ASP A 26 -12.25 6.13 30.89
C ASP A 26 -13.21 7.31 31.16
N PRO A 27 -12.73 8.43 31.73
CA PRO A 27 -13.57 9.59 31.96
C PRO A 27 -14.12 10.11 30.63
N VAL A 28 -15.45 10.13 30.52
CA VAL A 28 -16.19 10.65 29.37
C VAL A 28 -15.70 12.08 29.07
N PRO A 29 -15.14 12.38 27.89
CA PRO A 29 -14.80 13.74 27.55
C PRO A 29 -16.08 14.57 27.46
N GLU A 30 -16.10 15.71 28.14
CA GLU A 30 -17.19 16.69 28.07
C GLU A 30 -17.48 17.05 26.61
N ARG A 31 -18.70 16.70 26.18
CA ARG A 31 -19.19 16.97 24.83
C ARG A 31 -19.29 18.49 24.63
N PRO A 32 -18.69 19.08 23.58
CA PRO A 32 -18.87 20.50 23.31
C PRO A 32 -20.35 20.81 23.10
N ALA A 33 -20.82 21.92 23.66
CA ALA A 33 -22.21 22.35 23.58
C ALA A 33 -22.73 22.30 22.13
N GLU A 34 -23.86 21.60 21.95
CA GLU A 34 -24.54 21.46 20.67
C GLU A 34 -24.96 22.84 20.14
N VAL A 35 -24.25 23.31 19.11
CA VAL A 35 -24.72 24.38 18.24
C VAL A 35 -25.99 23.87 17.58
N ARG A 36 -27.13 24.49 17.91
CA ARG A 36 -28.42 24.23 17.28
C ARG A 36 -28.30 24.52 15.78
N ARG A 37 -28.04 23.49 14.99
CA ARG A 37 -28.13 23.55 13.53
C ARG A 37 -29.60 23.53 13.17
N ASP A 38 -30.03 24.54 12.44
CA ASP A 38 -31.36 24.61 11.85
C ASP A 38 -31.63 23.35 11.04
N ALA A 39 -32.75 22.71 11.37
CA ALA A 39 -33.24 21.50 10.76
C ALA A 39 -33.96 21.86 9.46
N ASP A 40 -33.21 21.97 8.36
CA ASP A 40 -33.72 21.99 6.97
C ASP A 40 -32.60 21.66 5.96
N ALA A 41 -31.87 20.57 6.21
CA ALA A 41 -31.02 19.93 5.21
C ALA A 41 -31.30 18.43 5.24
N GLU A 42 -32.46 18.05 4.70
CA GLU A 42 -32.70 16.67 4.32
C GLU A 42 -31.63 16.24 3.31
N GLN A 43 -30.88 15.22 3.72
CA GLN A 43 -30.55 14.05 2.92
C GLN A 43 -29.71 14.32 1.66
N ASP A 44 -28.39 14.32 1.87
CA ASP A 44 -27.46 13.51 1.07
C ASP A 44 -26.08 13.61 1.75
N GLU A 45 -25.93 13.00 2.93
CA GLU A 45 -24.60 12.60 3.37
C GLU A 45 -24.20 11.43 2.47
N PRO A 46 -23.22 11.60 1.55
CA PRO A 46 -22.78 10.47 0.76
C PRO A 46 -22.15 9.48 1.74
N PHE A 47 -22.79 8.32 1.90
CA PHE A 47 -22.29 7.17 2.66
C PHE A 47 -20.87 6.76 2.24
N TYR A 48 -20.43 7.22 1.07
CA TYR A 48 -19.05 7.16 0.60
C TYR A 48 -18.38 8.53 0.71
N ARG A 49 -17.23 8.56 1.38
CA ARG A 49 -16.29 9.67 1.26
C ARG A 49 -15.85 9.77 -0.19
N ARG A 50 -16.30 10.81 -0.90
CA ARG A 50 -15.69 11.17 -2.18
C ARG A 50 -14.25 11.61 -1.90
N VAL A 51 -13.31 10.73 -2.19
CA VAL A 51 -11.89 11.08 -2.20
C VAL A 51 -11.59 11.61 -3.60
N ASP A 52 -10.94 12.76 -3.68
CA ASP A 52 -10.53 13.32 -4.97
C ASP A 52 -9.60 12.32 -5.67
N SER A 53 -9.89 12.04 -6.94
CA SER A 53 -9.06 11.15 -7.75
C SER A 53 -7.64 11.71 -7.82
N SER A 54 -6.66 10.97 -7.30
CA SER A 54 -5.26 11.33 -7.47
C SER A 54 -4.90 11.29 -8.96
N PRO A 55 -4.16 12.28 -9.50
CA PRO A 55 -3.80 12.28 -10.91
C PRO A 55 -2.99 11.03 -11.27
N LEU A 56 -3.45 10.28 -12.27
CA LEU A 56 -2.85 9.00 -12.71
C LEU A 56 -1.38 9.14 -13.15
N VAL A 57 -0.96 10.34 -13.57
CA VAL A 57 0.37 10.55 -14.13
C VAL A 57 1.34 11.00 -13.04
N PRO A 58 2.43 10.26 -12.78
CA PRO A 58 3.47 10.69 -11.86
C PRO A 58 4.09 11.99 -12.36
N ARG A 59 3.74 13.12 -11.72
CA ARG A 59 4.13 14.47 -12.16
C ARG A 59 5.64 14.75 -11.98
N ARG A 60 6.36 13.87 -11.27
CA ARG A 60 7.78 14.04 -10.95
C ARG A 60 8.64 13.49 -12.09
N ARG A 61 9.40 14.39 -12.74
CA ARG A 61 10.35 14.05 -13.82
C ARG A 61 11.29 12.91 -13.46
N GLY A 62 11.70 12.82 -12.19
CA GLY A 62 12.57 11.74 -11.70
C GLY A 62 11.93 10.35 -11.83
N ILE A 63 10.63 10.21 -11.55
CA ILE A 63 9.92 8.92 -11.68
C ILE A 63 9.91 8.46 -13.15
N ILE A 64 9.62 9.39 -14.08
CA ILE A 64 9.62 9.10 -15.52
C ILE A 64 11.01 8.63 -15.97
N LEU A 65 12.06 9.32 -15.52
CA LEU A 65 13.44 9.00 -15.88
C LEU A 65 13.87 7.62 -15.33
N ALA A 66 13.43 7.29 -14.12
CA ALA A 66 13.67 5.98 -13.53
C ALA A 66 12.91 4.86 -14.27
N TRP A 67 11.67 5.10 -14.68
CA TRP A 67 10.96 4.16 -15.56
C TRP A 67 11.68 3.94 -16.90
N ALA A 68 12.21 5.02 -17.49
CA ALA A 68 13.04 4.93 -18.68
C ALA A 68 14.32 4.11 -18.44
N GLY A 69 14.92 4.19 -17.26
CA GLY A 69 16.06 3.34 -16.88
C GLY A 69 15.67 1.86 -16.70
N VAL A 70 14.58 1.58 -15.99
CA VAL A 70 14.10 0.21 -15.71
C VAL A 70 13.70 -0.53 -16.99
N VAL A 71 13.00 0.14 -17.90
CA VAL A 71 12.55 -0.47 -19.16
C VAL A 71 13.62 -0.33 -20.26
N GLY A 72 14.25 0.84 -20.34
CA GLY A 72 15.19 1.16 -21.42
C GLY A 72 16.50 0.40 -21.33
N ALA A 73 17.09 0.19 -20.14
CA ALA A 73 18.34 -0.55 -20.00
C ALA A 73 18.26 -1.99 -20.55
N PRO A 74 17.30 -2.85 -20.14
CA PRO A 74 17.17 -4.18 -20.73
C PRO A 74 16.78 -4.12 -22.21
N MET A 75 15.93 -3.16 -22.61
CA MET A 75 15.53 -3.02 -24.02
C MET A 75 16.72 -2.69 -24.93
N VAL A 76 17.64 -1.83 -24.50
CA VAL A 76 18.88 -1.52 -25.23
C VAL A 76 19.76 -2.77 -25.41
N LEU A 77 19.90 -3.59 -24.37
CA LEU A 77 20.65 -4.84 -24.47
C LEU A 77 20.01 -5.82 -25.47
N VAL A 78 18.69 -5.96 -25.44
CA VAL A 78 17.93 -6.77 -26.40
C VAL A 78 18.11 -6.25 -27.83
N LEU A 79 17.94 -4.95 -28.04
CA LEU A 79 18.08 -4.32 -29.36
C LEU A 79 19.51 -4.47 -29.91
N ALA A 80 20.52 -4.29 -29.07
CA ALA A 80 21.91 -4.49 -29.48
C ALA A 80 22.20 -5.94 -29.87
N THR A 81 21.63 -6.90 -29.13
CA THR A 81 21.73 -8.33 -29.43
C THR A 81 21.08 -8.65 -30.78
N LEU A 82 19.87 -8.13 -31.03
CA LEU A 82 19.16 -8.29 -32.31
C LEU A 82 19.89 -7.64 -33.49
N ALA A 83 20.56 -6.52 -33.25
CA ALA A 83 21.36 -5.81 -34.25
C ALA A 83 22.75 -6.43 -34.48
N HIS A 84 23.09 -7.53 -33.79
CA HIS A 84 24.42 -8.14 -33.79
C HIS A 84 25.55 -7.15 -33.41
N VAL A 85 25.23 -6.15 -32.60
CA VAL A 85 26.21 -5.19 -32.07
C VAL A 85 26.79 -5.77 -30.78
N PHE A 86 28.09 -6.05 -30.79
CA PHE A 86 28.81 -6.48 -29.60
C PHE A 86 29.10 -5.27 -28.71
N LEU A 87 28.55 -5.28 -27.49
CA LEU A 87 28.83 -4.26 -26.49
C LEU A 87 30.07 -4.64 -25.69
N ASP A 88 30.92 -3.65 -25.44
CA ASP A 88 32.02 -3.80 -24.49
C ASP A 88 31.48 -4.07 -23.07
N ARG A 89 32.20 -4.89 -22.31
CA ARG A 89 31.91 -5.21 -20.90
C ARG A 89 31.52 -4.00 -20.03
N PRO A 90 32.21 -2.85 -20.07
CA PRO A 90 31.82 -1.66 -19.31
C PRO A 90 30.43 -1.13 -19.67
N ILE A 91 30.01 -1.22 -20.92
CA ILE A 91 28.69 -0.73 -21.37
C ILE A 91 27.60 -1.62 -20.80
N VAL A 92 27.80 -2.95 -20.86
CA VAL A 92 26.88 -3.92 -20.26
C VAL A 92 26.77 -3.71 -18.75
N ALA A 93 27.91 -3.54 -18.07
CA ALA A 93 27.92 -3.23 -16.64
C ALA A 93 27.17 -1.93 -16.32
N GLY A 94 27.37 -0.88 -17.14
CA GLY A 94 26.65 0.39 -17.02
C GLY A 94 25.14 0.26 -17.19
N ALA A 95 24.68 -0.55 -18.15
CA ALA A 95 23.26 -0.83 -18.35
C ALA A 95 22.65 -1.53 -17.13
N VAL A 96 23.33 -2.54 -16.59
CA VAL A 96 22.89 -3.25 -15.38
C VAL A 96 22.84 -2.30 -14.17
N LEU A 97 23.87 -1.49 -13.97
CA LEU A 97 23.89 -0.50 -12.87
C LEU A 97 22.76 0.53 -13.01
N THR A 98 22.49 0.99 -14.24
CA THR A 98 21.41 1.94 -14.52
C THR A 98 20.04 1.34 -14.19
N PHE A 99 19.82 0.07 -14.56
CA PHE A 99 18.62 -0.67 -14.22
C PHE A 99 18.43 -0.77 -12.70
N VAL A 100 19.47 -1.23 -11.98
CA VAL A 100 19.42 -1.40 -10.52
C VAL A 100 19.19 -0.07 -9.81
N ALA A 101 19.93 0.98 -10.17
CA ALA A 101 19.77 2.30 -9.57
C ALA A 101 18.37 2.87 -9.79
N SER A 102 17.81 2.69 -11.00
CA SER A 102 16.46 3.14 -11.32
C SER A 102 15.39 2.36 -10.55
N ALA A 103 15.56 1.04 -10.42
CA ALA A 103 14.66 0.21 -9.62
C ALA A 103 14.68 0.63 -8.14
N ILE A 104 15.88 0.79 -7.54
CA ILE A 104 16.04 1.28 -6.16
C ILE A 104 15.35 2.63 -6.00
N TYR A 105 15.58 3.57 -6.93
CA TYR A 105 14.97 4.89 -6.87
C TYR A 105 13.44 4.85 -6.92
N LEU A 106 12.85 3.94 -7.70
CA LEU A 106 11.39 3.74 -7.72
C LEU A 106 10.88 3.13 -6.41
N PHE A 107 11.58 2.12 -5.87
CA PHE A 107 11.22 1.52 -4.58
C PHE A 107 11.26 2.53 -3.44
N LEU A 108 12.25 3.41 -3.42
CA LEU A 108 12.38 4.48 -2.42
C LEU A 108 11.28 5.55 -2.53
N GLN A 109 10.52 5.58 -3.62
CA GLN A 109 9.36 6.46 -3.78
C GLN A 109 8.04 5.79 -3.43
N LEU A 110 8.06 4.51 -3.03
CA LEU A 110 6.87 3.88 -2.51
C LEU A 110 6.49 4.55 -1.17
N PRO A 111 5.22 4.94 -1.02
CA PRO A 111 4.72 5.53 0.21
C PRO A 111 4.72 4.51 1.35
N GLU A 112 5.05 4.98 2.55
CA GLU A 112 5.15 4.15 3.76
C GLU A 112 3.79 3.67 4.28
N HIS A 113 2.71 4.30 3.82
CA HIS A 113 1.36 4.08 4.29
C HIS A 113 0.49 3.52 3.17
N GLY A 114 -0.26 2.47 3.48
CA GLY A 114 -1.18 1.83 2.55
C GLY A 114 -2.63 2.29 2.71
N PRO A 115 -3.57 1.67 1.96
CA PRO A 115 -4.98 2.05 1.89
C PRO A 115 -5.78 1.95 3.19
N ALA A 116 -5.19 1.39 4.25
CA ALA A 116 -5.80 1.33 5.58
C ALA A 116 -5.78 2.69 6.32
N ARG A 117 -5.06 3.69 5.80
CA ARG A 117 -4.94 5.01 6.42
C ARG A 117 -6.06 5.97 5.96
N PRO A 118 -6.69 6.75 6.87
CA PRO A 118 -7.78 7.65 6.51
C PRO A 118 -7.39 8.72 5.49
N ASP A 119 -6.12 9.02 5.33
CA ASP A 119 -5.56 10.00 4.41
C ASP A 119 -5.19 9.41 3.04
N TRP A 120 -5.37 8.10 2.83
CA TRP A 120 -5.03 7.43 1.57
C TRP A 120 -6.09 7.68 0.49
N PRO A 121 -5.70 8.03 -0.76
CA PRO A 121 -6.61 8.10 -1.90
C PRO A 121 -7.28 6.76 -2.15
N ASP A 122 -8.61 6.71 -2.22
CA ASP A 122 -9.33 5.49 -2.58
C ASP A 122 -8.95 5.10 -4.01
N ASP A 123 -8.36 3.91 -4.19
CA ASP A 123 -7.92 3.38 -5.48
C ASP A 123 -9.12 2.91 -6.35
N GLY A 124 -10.37 3.11 -5.88
CA GLY A 124 -11.58 2.87 -6.66
C GLY A 124 -11.84 1.40 -6.96
N ALA A 125 -11.19 0.49 -6.23
CA ALA A 125 -11.40 -0.95 -6.36
C ALA A 125 -12.70 -1.36 -5.66
N VAL A 126 -13.75 -1.57 -6.44
CA VAL A 126 -15.04 -2.12 -5.99
C VAL A 126 -15.08 -3.60 -6.40
N LEU A 127 -15.35 -4.50 -5.45
CA LEU A 127 -15.68 -5.92 -5.69
C LEU A 127 -17.18 -6.08 -5.99
#